data_AF-A0A552UVJ4-F1
#
_entry.id   AF-A0A552UVJ4-F1
#
_cell.length_a   1.000
_cell.length_b   1.000
_cell.length_c   1.000
_cell.angle_alpha   90.00
_cell.angle_beta   90.00
_cell.angle_gamma   90.00
#
_symmetry.space_group_name_H-M   'P 1'
#
loop_
_entity.id
_entity.type
_entity.pdbx_description
1 polymer ?
#
loop_
_entity_poly.entity_id
_entity_poly.type
_entity_poly.pdbx_seq_one_letter_code
_entity_poly.pdbx_strand_id
1 'polypeptide(L)'
;MQMDMFSLNASAFFSITNMHNTIPTSSLNSSQTKQSLQSMGINTNSAQYRAATANMGKFGGLGHTTASAIRNRMSHYDANGDFIDPISGLTGMLVTDKNRNSIRRMVNIPENIKQEMFDLTKREFLAENGVQNGDTTKRSDVFYKMYPQIKKDDRLAAGYTLEQYESEYTQAFYDAVKAKDPNWSVGKPINPKFLEGITRQNVEATLQKNSSGLIKVGIHKYV
;
A
#
# COMPACT_ATOMS: atom_id res chain seq x y z
N MET A 1 -59.57 -44.58 6.11
CA MET A 1 -59.89 -43.46 5.17
C MET A 1 -60.44 -42.35 6.06
N GLN A 2 -59.81 -41.20 6.28
CA GLN A 2 -58.91 -40.41 5.46
C GLN A 2 -58.05 -39.56 6.42
N MET A 3 -56.75 -39.40 6.10
CA MET A 3 -55.77 -38.64 6.87
C MET A 3 -56.09 -37.14 6.84
N ASP A 4 -56.14 -36.50 8.01
CA ASP A 4 -56.13 -35.04 8.10
C ASP A 4 -54.70 -34.53 7.86
N MET A 5 -54.56 -33.77 6.77
CA MET A 5 -53.30 -33.17 6.36
C MET A 5 -52.92 -32.04 7.32
N PHE A 6 -51.83 -32.27 8.06
CA PHE A 6 -51.07 -31.20 8.69
C PHE A 6 -50.75 -30.11 7.66
N SER A 7 -51.30 -28.92 7.90
CA SER A 7 -50.84 -27.66 7.31
C SER A 7 -49.39 -27.42 7.75
N LEU A 8 -48.45 -27.92 6.95
CA LEU A 8 -47.05 -27.56 7.04
C LEU A 8 -46.90 -26.13 6.52
N ASN A 9 -46.73 -25.20 7.46
CA ASN A 9 -46.29 -23.83 7.25
C ASN A 9 -45.18 -23.79 6.18
N ALA A 10 -45.44 -23.09 5.07
CA ALA A 10 -44.55 -22.94 3.91
C ALA A 10 -43.24 -22.16 4.20
N SER A 11 -42.85 -22.03 5.47
CA SER A 11 -41.65 -21.31 5.93
C SER A 11 -40.51 -22.24 6.36
N ALA A 12 -40.72 -23.55 6.38
CA ALA A 12 -39.78 -24.53 6.93
C ALA A 12 -39.10 -25.44 5.87
N PHE A 13 -39.11 -25.05 4.59
CA PHE A 13 -38.20 -25.63 3.60
C PHE A 13 -36.97 -24.73 3.46
N PHE A 14 -36.13 -24.71 4.50
CA PHE A 14 -34.70 -24.49 4.30
C PHE A 14 -34.19 -25.68 3.48
N SER A 15 -34.29 -25.56 2.16
CA SER A 15 -33.81 -26.57 1.23
C SER A 15 -32.30 -26.73 1.42
N ILE A 16 -31.91 -27.85 2.00
CA ILE A 16 -30.53 -28.34 2.00
C ILE A 16 -30.25 -28.82 0.57
N THR A 17 -29.95 -27.90 -0.33
CA THR A 17 -29.26 -28.20 -1.59
C THR A 17 -28.22 -27.11 -1.86
N ASN A 18 -27.03 -27.35 -1.32
CA ASN A 18 -25.79 -26.65 -1.65
C ASN A 18 -25.40 -26.89 -3.12
N MET A 19 -25.94 -26.10 -4.06
CA MET A 19 -25.29 -25.82 -5.34
C MET A 19 -25.61 -24.38 -5.80
N HIS A 20 -24.66 -23.48 -5.54
CA HIS A 20 -24.49 -22.17 -6.17
C HIS A 20 -25.67 -21.18 -6.07
N ASN A 21 -25.87 -20.60 -4.88
CA ASN A 21 -26.70 -19.39 -4.70
C ASN A 21 -26.03 -18.20 -5.37
N THR A 22 -26.21 -18.16 -6.68
CA THR A 22 -25.60 -17.25 -7.63
C THR A 22 -26.38 -15.95 -7.54
N ILE A 23 -25.73 -14.90 -7.03
CA ILE A 23 -26.35 -13.61 -6.73
C ILE A 23 -25.94 -12.63 -7.83
N PRO A 24 -26.88 -12.04 -8.58
CA PRO A 24 -26.56 -10.98 -9.52
C PRO A 24 -25.88 -9.83 -8.77
N THR A 25 -24.70 -9.42 -9.21
CA THR A 25 -23.93 -8.34 -8.58
C THR A 25 -24.70 -7.01 -8.55
N SER A 26 -25.57 -6.78 -9.54
CA SER A 26 -26.51 -5.65 -9.58
C SER A 26 -27.52 -5.64 -8.42
N SER A 27 -27.86 -6.81 -7.87
CA SER A 27 -28.86 -6.96 -6.81
C SER A 27 -28.31 -6.79 -5.40
N LEU A 28 -26.98 -6.67 -5.23
CA LEU A 28 -26.30 -6.69 -3.91
C LEU A 28 -26.83 -5.61 -2.97
N ASN A 29 -27.27 -4.47 -3.50
CA ASN A 29 -27.79 -3.38 -2.68
C ASN A 29 -29.29 -3.47 -2.39
N SER A 30 -30.01 -4.44 -2.96
CA SER A 30 -31.45 -4.62 -2.73
C SER A 30 -31.73 -5.14 -1.32
N SER A 31 -32.88 -4.76 -0.74
CA SER A 31 -33.30 -5.20 0.60
C SER A 31 -33.41 -6.72 0.69
N GLN A 32 -33.95 -7.37 -0.35
CA GLN A 32 -34.11 -8.83 -0.40
C GLN A 32 -32.76 -9.55 -0.40
N THR A 33 -31.82 -9.14 -1.25
CA THR A 33 -30.48 -9.74 -1.29
C THR A 33 -29.75 -9.50 0.03
N LYS A 34 -29.88 -8.31 0.64
CA LYS A 34 -29.27 -8.03 1.95
C LYS A 34 -29.81 -8.91 3.06
N GLN A 35 -31.13 -9.14 3.13
CA GLN A 35 -31.74 -10.03 4.12
C GLN A 35 -31.30 -11.48 3.91
N SER A 36 -31.23 -11.95 2.67
CA SER A 36 -30.73 -13.30 2.34
C SER A 36 -29.26 -13.47 2.74
N LEU A 37 -28.42 -12.46 2.49
CA LEU A 37 -27.01 -12.49 2.91
C LEU A 37 -26.88 -12.47 4.44
N GLN A 38 -27.72 -11.72 5.15
CA GLN A 38 -27.77 -11.69 6.62
C GLN A 38 -28.11 -13.06 7.21
N SER A 39 -29.10 -13.77 6.65
CA SER A 39 -29.43 -15.13 7.10
C SER A 39 -28.31 -16.15 6.83
N MET A 40 -27.40 -15.84 5.90
CA MET A 40 -26.17 -16.60 5.64
C MET A 40 -24.96 -16.15 6.49
N GLY A 41 -25.20 -15.35 7.53
CA GLY A 41 -24.17 -14.86 8.45
C GLY A 41 -23.31 -13.73 7.91
N ILE A 42 -23.71 -13.07 6.81
CA ILE A 42 -22.99 -11.93 6.25
C ILE A 42 -23.57 -10.63 6.80
N ASN A 43 -22.77 -9.88 7.56
CA ASN A 43 -23.18 -8.57 8.05
C ASN A 43 -23.17 -7.53 6.92
N THR A 44 -24.32 -7.35 6.28
CA THR A 44 -24.50 -6.39 5.17
C THR A 44 -24.52 -4.92 5.60
N ASN A 45 -24.52 -4.65 6.91
CA ASN A 45 -24.40 -3.29 7.47
C ASN A 45 -22.94 -2.90 7.78
N SER A 46 -22.00 -3.85 7.67
CA SER A 46 -20.58 -3.64 7.95
C SER A 46 -19.90 -2.73 6.93
N ALA A 47 -18.81 -2.08 7.34
CA ALA A 47 -17.98 -1.32 6.42
C ALA A 47 -17.26 -2.24 5.42
N GLN A 48 -16.85 -3.44 5.84
CA GLN A 48 -16.28 -4.46 4.94
C GLN A 48 -17.22 -4.81 3.79
N TYR A 49 -18.51 -5.01 4.08
CA TYR A 49 -19.50 -5.33 3.04
C TYR A 49 -19.65 -4.17 2.05
N ARG A 50 -19.76 -2.93 2.54
CA ARG A 50 -19.85 -1.74 1.68
C ARG A 50 -18.60 -1.59 0.81
N ALA A 51 -17.40 -1.77 1.37
CA ALA A 51 -16.14 -1.66 0.64
C ALA A 51 -15.99 -2.76 -0.41
N ALA A 52 -16.28 -4.02 -0.05
CA ALA A 52 -16.23 -5.17 -0.95
C ALA A 52 -17.18 -5.02 -2.14
N THR A 53 -18.43 -4.64 -1.90
CA THR A 53 -19.44 -4.46 -2.96
C THR A 53 -19.16 -3.24 -3.83
N ALA A 54 -18.66 -2.13 -3.25
CA ALA A 54 -18.23 -0.97 -4.02
C ALA A 54 -17.05 -1.32 -4.97
N ASN A 55 -16.07 -2.10 -4.49
CA ASN A 55 -14.96 -2.56 -5.32
C ASN A 55 -15.43 -3.46 -6.47
N MET A 56 -16.43 -4.32 -6.24
CA MET A 56 -17.03 -5.15 -7.29
C MET A 56 -17.70 -4.33 -8.40
N GLY A 57 -18.30 -3.18 -8.07
CA GLY A 57 -18.91 -2.27 -9.05
C GLY A 57 -17.90 -1.49 -9.89
N LYS A 58 -16.67 -1.25 -9.39
CA LYS A 58 -15.66 -0.41 -10.07
C LYS A 58 -15.05 -1.01 -11.33
N PHE A 59 -14.96 -2.35 -11.42
CA PHE A 59 -14.30 -3.04 -12.53
C PHE A 59 -15.31 -3.63 -13.55
N GLY A 60 -16.49 -3.01 -13.68
CA GLY A 60 -17.50 -3.46 -14.64
C GLY A 60 -18.10 -4.82 -14.30
N GLY A 61 -18.17 -5.19 -13.02
CA GLY A 61 -18.73 -6.45 -12.56
C GLY A 61 -20.23 -6.56 -12.87
N LEU A 62 -20.55 -6.97 -14.09
CA LEU A 62 -21.91 -7.25 -14.57
C LEU A 62 -22.14 -8.76 -14.61
N GLY A 63 -21.75 -9.44 -13.54
CA GLY A 63 -21.83 -10.89 -13.42
C GLY A 63 -22.62 -11.34 -12.21
N HIS A 64 -22.39 -12.59 -11.83
CA HIS A 64 -22.92 -13.14 -10.61
C HIS A 64 -21.80 -13.38 -9.60
N THR A 65 -22.16 -13.42 -8.32
CA THR A 65 -21.29 -13.74 -7.21
C THR A 65 -21.94 -14.82 -6.34
N THR A 66 -21.29 -15.20 -5.25
CA THR A 66 -21.83 -16.13 -4.26
C THR A 66 -21.62 -15.55 -2.87
N ALA A 67 -22.38 -16.02 -1.88
CA ALA A 67 -22.17 -15.63 -0.49
C ALA A 67 -20.74 -15.93 0.00
N SER A 68 -20.13 -17.05 -0.43
CA SER A 68 -18.73 -17.37 -0.11
C SER A 68 -17.74 -16.40 -0.74
N ALA A 69 -17.93 -16.03 -2.01
CA ALA A 69 -17.09 -15.04 -2.67
C ALA A 69 -17.20 -13.65 -2.02
N ILE A 70 -18.41 -13.27 -1.58
CA ILE A 70 -18.63 -12.02 -0.82
C ILE A 70 -17.87 -12.07 0.51
N ARG A 71 -17.97 -13.17 1.29
CA ARG A 71 -17.21 -13.33 2.54
C ARG A 71 -15.70 -13.25 2.32
N ASN A 72 -15.20 -13.94 1.31
CA ASN A 72 -13.78 -13.89 0.95
C ASN A 72 -13.35 -12.45 0.62
N ARG A 73 -14.11 -11.74 -0.23
CA ARG A 73 -13.82 -10.33 -0.53
C ARG A 73 -13.87 -9.42 0.70
N MET A 74 -14.83 -9.63 1.58
CA MET A 74 -14.93 -8.89 2.85
C MET A 74 -13.71 -9.10 3.75
N SER A 75 -13.06 -10.27 3.69
CA SER A 75 -11.87 -10.56 4.49
C SER A 75 -10.63 -9.73 4.12
N HIS A 76 -10.64 -9.06 2.96
CA HIS A 76 -9.61 -8.12 2.56
C HIS A 76 -9.80 -6.71 3.12
N TYR A 77 -10.79 -6.49 3.99
CA TYR A 77 -11.08 -5.19 4.56
C TYR A 77 -11.15 -5.25 6.09
N ASP A 78 -10.65 -4.21 6.76
CA ASP A 78 -10.75 -4.09 8.21
C ASP A 78 -12.16 -3.65 8.67
N ALA A 79 -12.37 -3.51 9.98
CA ALA A 79 -13.64 -3.07 10.54
C ALA A 79 -14.13 -1.70 10.05
N ASN A 80 -13.23 -0.86 9.53
CA ASN A 80 -13.54 0.46 8.98
C ASN A 80 -13.79 0.40 7.46
N GLY A 81 -13.60 -0.76 6.83
CA GLY A 81 -13.70 -0.93 5.38
C GLY A 81 -12.43 -0.52 4.63
N ASP A 82 -11.31 -0.37 5.34
CA ASP A 82 -10.01 -0.08 4.72
C ASP A 82 -9.39 -1.37 4.18
N PHE A 83 -8.82 -1.31 2.97
CA PHE A 83 -8.16 -2.46 2.35
C PHE A 83 -6.95 -2.89 3.18
N ILE A 84 -6.88 -4.19 3.47
CA ILE A 84 -5.78 -4.85 4.13
C ILE A 84 -4.82 -5.32 3.05
N ASP A 85 -3.60 -4.80 3.07
CA ASP A 85 -2.55 -5.25 2.18
C ASP A 85 -2.22 -6.74 2.44
N PRO A 86 -2.24 -7.59 1.41
CA PRO A 86 -2.08 -9.03 1.59
C PRO A 86 -0.66 -9.44 1.98
N ILE A 87 0.34 -8.57 1.77
CA ILE A 87 1.75 -8.87 2.06
C ILE A 87 2.08 -8.55 3.51
N SER A 88 1.70 -7.36 3.98
CA SER A 88 2.04 -6.84 5.31
C SER A 88 0.94 -7.02 6.35
N GLY A 89 -0.31 -7.26 5.92
CA GLY A 89 -1.49 -7.24 6.80
C GLY A 89 -1.89 -5.85 7.30
N LEU A 90 -1.27 -4.79 6.78
CA LEU A 90 -1.54 -3.41 7.21
C LEU A 90 -2.62 -2.75 6.34
N THR A 91 -3.41 -1.86 6.96
CA THR A 91 -4.30 -0.94 6.25
C THR A 91 -3.63 0.41 5.99
N GLY A 92 -4.26 1.28 5.19
CA GLY A 92 -3.73 2.62 4.90
C GLY A 92 -2.56 2.65 3.91
N MET A 93 -2.34 1.56 3.17
CA MET A 93 -1.32 1.49 2.12
C MET A 93 -1.90 1.52 0.70
N LEU A 94 -3.23 1.56 0.56
CA LEU A 94 -3.90 1.65 -0.73
C LEU A 94 -4.10 3.11 -1.14
N VAL A 95 -3.59 3.45 -2.32
CA VAL A 95 -3.89 4.73 -2.97
C VAL A 95 -5.33 4.71 -3.50
N THR A 96 -6.10 5.74 -3.14
CA THR A 96 -7.49 5.96 -3.55
C THR A 96 -7.63 7.38 -4.09
N ASP A 97 -8.70 7.66 -4.84
CA ASP A 97 -8.95 9.02 -5.34
C ASP A 97 -9.09 10.05 -4.21
N LYS A 98 -9.50 9.61 -3.02
CA LYS A 98 -9.62 10.46 -1.83
C LYS A 98 -8.26 10.88 -1.26
N ASN A 99 -7.26 10.00 -1.29
CA ASN A 99 -5.97 10.22 -0.64
C ASN A 99 -4.82 10.50 -1.62
N ARG A 100 -5.03 10.36 -2.94
CA ARG A 100 -3.99 10.55 -3.97
C ARG A 100 -3.23 11.86 -3.81
N ASN A 101 -3.95 12.94 -3.50
CA ASN A 101 -3.36 14.29 -3.37
C ASN A 101 -2.61 14.49 -2.05
N SER A 102 -2.82 13.62 -1.04
CA SER A 102 -2.16 13.71 0.27
C SER A 102 -0.93 12.81 0.43
N ILE A 103 -0.54 12.07 -0.62
CA ILE A 103 0.62 11.16 -0.62
C ILE A 103 1.93 11.96 -0.63
N ARG A 104 1.99 13.03 -1.42
CA ARG A 104 3.22 13.81 -1.64
C ARG A 104 3.44 14.86 -0.55
N ARG A 105 3.53 14.41 0.69
CA ARG A 105 3.89 15.24 1.84
C ARG A 105 4.97 14.55 2.66
N MET A 106 5.90 15.34 3.21
CA MET A 106 6.90 14.83 4.13
C MET A 106 6.26 14.57 5.49
N VAL A 107 6.53 13.41 6.08
CA VAL A 107 6.12 13.03 7.44
C VAL A 107 7.33 12.61 8.26
N ASN A 108 7.18 12.59 9.59
CA ASN A 108 8.24 12.05 10.42
C ASN A 108 8.33 10.53 10.23
N ILE A 109 9.53 10.03 9.93
CA ILE A 109 9.83 8.60 9.85
C ILE A 109 10.91 8.24 10.89
N PRO A 110 10.90 7.00 11.42
CA PRO A 110 11.85 6.59 12.46
C PRO A 110 13.33 6.77 12.07
N GLU A 111 14.17 7.21 13.01
CA GLU A 111 15.61 7.44 12.78
C GLU A 111 16.37 6.18 12.35
N ASN A 112 16.01 5.02 12.91
CA ASN A 112 16.58 3.73 12.53
C ASN A 112 16.27 3.37 11.07
N ILE A 113 15.06 3.69 10.58
CA ILE A 113 14.68 3.48 9.18
C ILE A 113 15.50 4.38 8.26
N LYS A 114 15.69 5.66 8.64
CA LYS A 114 16.53 6.59 7.87
C LYS A 114 17.98 6.13 7.80
N GLN A 115 18.52 5.63 8.92
CA GLN A 115 19.88 5.08 8.97
C GLN A 115 20.03 3.83 8.11
N GLU A 116 19.09 2.89 8.21
CA GLU A 116 19.11 1.67 7.42
C GLU A 116 18.97 1.95 5.92
N MET A 117 18.13 2.92 5.53
CA MET A 117 18.05 3.36 4.13
C MET A 117 19.37 3.97 3.66
N PHE A 118 19.98 4.87 4.45
CA PHE A 118 21.27 5.46 4.11
C PHE A 118 22.37 4.40 3.88
N ASP A 119 22.49 3.45 4.82
CA ASP A 119 23.50 2.40 4.76
C ASP A 119 23.25 1.45 3.57
N LEU A 120 21.97 1.12 3.31
CA LEU A 120 21.56 0.31 2.17
C LEU A 120 21.89 1.00 0.84
N THR A 121 21.47 2.25 0.66
CA THR A 121 21.72 3.05 -0.54
C THR A 121 23.22 3.19 -0.78
N LYS A 122 24.02 3.45 0.26
CA LYS A 122 25.49 3.54 0.13
C LYS A 122 26.11 2.24 -0.34
N ARG A 123 25.69 1.12 0.25
CA ARG A 123 26.17 -0.22 -0.10
C ARG A 123 25.84 -0.55 -1.55
N GLU A 124 24.60 -0.31 -1.98
CA GLU A 124 24.12 -0.61 -3.33
C GLU A 124 24.77 0.30 -4.37
N PHE A 125 24.89 1.61 -4.08
CA PHE A 125 25.57 2.56 -4.94
C PHE A 125 27.03 2.15 -5.22
N LEU A 126 27.75 1.66 -4.20
CA LEU A 126 29.13 1.17 -4.38
C LEU A 126 29.18 -0.17 -5.12
N ALA A 127 28.32 -1.12 -4.77
CA ALA A 127 28.30 -2.44 -5.36
C ALA A 127 27.96 -2.41 -6.86
N GLU A 128 27.05 -1.52 -7.24
CA GLU A 128 26.51 -1.40 -8.60
C GLU A 128 27.14 -0.24 -9.38
N ASN A 129 28.22 0.36 -8.87
CA ASN A 129 28.93 1.47 -9.54
C ASN A 129 27.99 2.63 -9.94
N GLY A 130 27.09 2.99 -9.03
CA GLY A 130 26.09 4.04 -9.21
C GLY A 130 24.91 3.66 -10.11
N VAL A 131 24.83 2.42 -10.61
CA VAL A 131 23.66 1.92 -11.34
C VAL A 131 22.53 1.63 -10.36
N GLN A 132 21.35 2.18 -10.62
CA GLN A 132 20.14 1.79 -9.90
C GLN A 132 19.62 0.46 -10.44
N ASN A 133 20.15 -0.64 -9.90
CA ASN A 133 19.62 -1.98 -10.17
C ASN A 133 18.35 -2.18 -9.32
N GLY A 134 17.28 -2.73 -9.88
CA GLY A 134 16.07 -3.08 -9.12
C GLY A 134 16.14 -4.49 -8.52
N ASP A 135 16.86 -5.39 -9.18
CA ASP A 135 16.78 -6.84 -8.96
C ASP A 135 17.68 -7.33 -7.81
N THR A 136 18.74 -6.60 -7.51
CA THR A 136 19.71 -6.93 -6.43
C THR A 136 19.45 -6.20 -5.13
N THR A 137 18.44 -5.31 -5.10
CA THR A 137 18.23 -4.40 -3.98
C THR A 137 17.29 -4.97 -2.93
N LYS A 138 17.59 -4.67 -1.68
CA LYS A 138 16.72 -4.99 -0.53
C LYS A 138 15.92 -3.77 -0.09
N ARG A 139 15.69 -2.83 -1.01
CA ARG A 139 14.99 -1.57 -0.76
C ARG A 139 13.63 -1.82 -0.12
N SER A 140 12.84 -2.72 -0.70
CA SER A 140 11.50 -3.08 -0.21
C SER A 140 11.49 -3.54 1.25
N ASP A 141 12.54 -4.19 1.73
CA ASP A 141 12.63 -4.65 3.12
C ASP A 141 12.60 -3.47 4.11
N VAL A 142 13.27 -2.36 3.77
CA VAL A 142 13.28 -1.15 4.60
C VAL A 142 11.89 -0.50 4.64
N PHE A 143 11.18 -0.46 3.50
CA PHE A 143 9.81 0.03 3.43
C PHE A 143 8.86 -0.82 4.28
N TYR A 144 8.90 -2.15 4.14
CA TYR A 144 8.05 -3.05 4.92
C TYR A 144 8.37 -3.02 6.42
N LYS A 145 9.62 -2.79 6.81
CA LYS A 145 10.01 -2.58 8.21
C LYS A 145 9.50 -1.24 8.75
N MET A 146 9.40 -0.22 7.91
CA MET A 146 8.92 1.11 8.30
C MET A 146 7.42 1.12 8.56
N TYR A 147 6.59 0.59 7.65
CA TYR A 147 5.13 0.78 7.69
C TYR A 147 4.43 0.39 9.01
N PRO A 148 4.82 -0.69 9.72
CA PRO A 148 4.25 -1.01 11.03
C PRO A 148 4.51 0.05 12.11
N GLN A 149 5.57 0.84 11.96
CA GLN A 149 5.99 1.89 12.90
C GLN A 149 5.32 3.26 12.61
N ILE A 150 4.55 3.34 11.53
CA ILE A 150 3.90 4.57 11.08
C ILE A 150 2.39 4.50 11.36
N LYS A 151 1.82 5.63 11.77
CA LYS A 151 0.36 5.79 11.92
C LYS A 151 -0.34 5.51 10.60
N LYS A 152 -1.49 4.83 10.64
CA LYS A 152 -2.25 4.39 9.45
C LYS A 152 -2.37 5.48 8.37
N ASP A 153 -2.76 6.69 8.75
CA ASP A 153 -3.05 7.79 7.82
C ASP A 153 -1.79 8.44 7.24
N ASP A 154 -0.62 8.16 7.81
CA ASP A 154 0.68 8.65 7.35
C ASP A 154 1.44 7.62 6.50
N ARG A 155 1.01 6.35 6.42
CA ARG A 155 1.78 5.27 5.76
C ARG A 155 2.13 5.58 4.31
N LEU A 156 1.15 6.02 3.50
CA LEU A 156 1.42 6.41 2.10
C LEU A 156 2.43 7.56 1.99
N ALA A 157 2.30 8.56 2.86
CA ALA A 157 3.21 9.71 2.88
C ALA A 157 4.60 9.34 3.42
N ALA A 158 4.69 8.35 4.31
CA ALA A 158 5.96 7.82 4.80
C ALA A 158 6.72 7.08 3.70
N GLY A 159 6.03 6.31 2.85
CA GLY A 159 6.63 5.71 1.64
C GLY A 159 7.26 6.79 0.76
N TYR A 160 6.50 7.82 0.41
CA TYR A 160 7.00 8.98 -0.35
C TYR A 160 8.20 9.65 0.35
N THR A 161 8.12 9.86 1.67
CA THR A 161 9.20 10.47 2.46
C THR A 161 10.48 9.66 2.36
N LEU A 162 10.41 8.34 2.50
CA LEU A 162 11.57 7.46 2.45
C LEU A 162 12.22 7.45 1.06
N GLU A 163 11.42 7.50 -0.02
CA GLU A 163 11.91 7.67 -1.40
C GLU A 163 12.68 8.99 -1.59
N GLN A 164 12.22 10.10 -0.96
CA GLN A 164 12.94 11.37 -1.00
C GLN A 164 14.30 11.27 -0.30
N TYR A 165 14.35 10.66 0.89
CA TYR A 165 15.63 10.44 1.58
C TYR A 165 16.59 9.60 0.76
N GLU A 166 16.13 8.50 0.17
CA GLU A 166 16.95 7.65 -0.69
C GLU A 166 17.52 8.42 -1.90
N SER A 167 16.68 9.20 -2.58
CA SER A 167 17.07 9.99 -3.74
C SER A 167 18.21 10.95 -3.40
N GLU A 168 18.09 11.59 -2.23
CA GLU A 168 19.05 12.58 -1.75
C GLU A 168 20.36 11.94 -1.25
N TYR A 169 20.30 10.77 -0.63
CA TYR A 169 21.49 9.99 -0.31
C TYR A 169 22.24 9.60 -1.58
N THR A 170 21.51 9.12 -2.59
CA THR A 170 22.06 8.75 -3.90
C THR A 170 22.74 9.96 -4.56
N GLN A 171 22.08 11.12 -4.56
CA GLN A 171 22.63 12.35 -5.12
C GLN A 171 23.90 12.79 -4.39
N ALA A 172 23.92 12.74 -3.06
CA ALA A 172 25.11 13.07 -2.27
C ALA A 172 26.29 12.16 -2.59
N PHE A 173 26.05 10.86 -2.82
CA PHE A 173 27.11 9.93 -3.22
C PHE A 173 27.59 10.20 -4.65
N TYR A 174 26.67 10.46 -5.58
CA TYR A 174 27.00 10.85 -6.94
C TYR A 174 27.89 12.10 -6.99
N ASP A 175 27.48 13.16 -6.27
CA ASP A 175 28.20 14.43 -6.22
C ASP A 175 29.60 14.26 -5.61
N ALA A 176 29.72 13.45 -4.56
CA ALA A 176 31.00 13.18 -3.94
C ALA A 176 31.97 12.42 -4.87
N VAL A 177 31.47 11.43 -5.62
CA VAL A 177 32.28 10.73 -6.63
C VAL A 177 32.70 11.71 -7.72
N LYS A 178 31.77 12.50 -8.26
CA LYS A 178 32.07 13.51 -9.30
C LYS A 178 33.05 14.58 -8.85
N ALA A 179 33.00 14.99 -7.58
CA ALA A 179 33.95 15.95 -7.03
C ALA A 179 35.39 15.41 -6.96
N LYS A 180 35.56 14.08 -6.84
CA LYS A 180 36.87 13.41 -6.77
C LYS A 180 37.35 12.87 -8.12
N ASP A 181 36.42 12.46 -8.98
CA ASP A 181 36.67 12.01 -10.34
C ASP A 181 35.61 12.61 -11.29
N PRO A 182 35.89 13.80 -11.86
CA PRO A 182 34.95 14.47 -12.78
C PRO A 182 34.61 13.65 -14.04
N ASN A 183 35.52 12.74 -14.45
CA ASN A 183 35.38 11.89 -15.65
C ASN A 183 34.68 10.55 -15.37
N TRP A 184 34.39 10.26 -14.10
CA TRP A 184 33.58 9.12 -13.71
C TRP A 184 32.19 9.20 -14.34
N SER A 185 31.62 8.06 -14.71
CA SER A 185 30.25 7.94 -15.20
C SER A 185 29.63 6.69 -14.60
N VAL A 186 28.30 6.66 -14.49
CA VAL A 186 27.56 5.50 -14.00
C VAL A 186 28.01 4.22 -14.70
N GLY A 187 28.20 3.14 -13.92
CA GLY A 187 28.72 1.85 -14.37
C GLY A 187 30.24 1.73 -14.35
N LYS A 188 31.00 2.83 -14.22
CA LYS A 188 32.45 2.76 -14.03
C LYS A 188 32.81 2.47 -12.57
N PRO A 189 33.90 1.71 -12.30
CA PRO A 189 34.34 1.42 -10.94
C PRO A 189 34.41 2.66 -10.04
N ILE A 190 33.80 2.57 -8.86
CA ILE A 190 33.87 3.62 -7.84
C ILE A 190 34.96 3.25 -6.81
N ASN A 191 35.83 4.21 -6.48
CA ASN A 191 36.71 4.06 -5.31
C ASN A 191 35.89 4.31 -4.03
N PRO A 192 35.72 3.32 -3.13
CA PRO A 192 34.90 3.48 -1.93
C PRO A 192 35.36 4.63 -1.01
N LYS A 193 36.65 4.98 -1.05
CA LYS A 193 37.23 6.09 -0.29
C LYS A 193 36.62 7.44 -0.64
N PHE A 194 36.01 7.59 -1.83
CA PHE A 194 35.35 8.83 -2.23
C PHE A 194 34.09 9.13 -1.39
N LEU A 195 33.51 8.11 -0.75
CA LEU A 195 32.36 8.27 0.14
C LEU A 195 32.76 8.24 1.63
N GLU A 196 34.05 8.22 1.96
CA GLU A 196 34.52 8.37 3.35
C GLU A 196 34.18 9.77 3.86
N GLY A 197 33.64 9.85 5.08
CA GLY A 197 33.22 11.12 5.69
C GLY A 197 31.81 11.60 5.31
N ILE A 198 31.15 10.98 4.32
CA ILE A 198 29.72 11.22 4.09
C ILE A 198 28.91 10.46 5.12
N THR A 199 28.18 11.21 5.94
CA THR A 199 27.26 10.70 6.96
C THR A 199 25.83 11.08 6.62
N ARG A 200 24.87 10.28 7.09
CA ARG A 200 23.44 10.58 6.98
C ARG A 200 23.13 11.99 7.47
N GLN A 201 23.63 12.36 8.64
CA GLN A 201 23.36 13.64 9.28
C GLN A 201 23.80 14.83 8.41
N ASN A 202 24.95 14.72 7.73
CA ASN A 202 25.44 15.77 6.84
C ASN A 202 24.54 15.94 5.61
N VAL A 203 24.06 14.83 5.03
CA VAL A 203 23.13 14.87 3.90
C VAL A 203 21.78 15.45 4.35
N GLU A 204 21.19 14.92 5.43
CA GLU A 204 19.89 15.37 5.94
C GLU A 204 19.89 16.84 6.39
N ALA A 205 21.00 17.36 6.93
CA ALA A 205 21.12 18.78 7.28
C ALA A 205 21.01 19.68 6.04
N THR A 206 21.44 19.19 4.88
CA THR A 206 21.30 19.89 3.59
C THR A 206 19.86 19.81 3.09
N LEU A 207 19.16 18.68 3.35
CA LEU A 207 17.73 18.53 3.06
C LEU A 207 16.84 19.45 3.86
N GLN A 208 17.11 19.65 5.15
CA GLN A 208 16.33 20.56 5.98
C GLN A 208 16.48 22.02 5.54
N LYS A 209 17.67 22.40 5.06
CA LYS A 209 17.93 23.70 4.45
C LYS A 209 17.20 23.86 3.11
N ASN A 210 17.23 22.82 2.26
CA ASN A 210 16.58 22.83 0.96
C ASN A 210 15.06 22.73 1.05
N SER A 211 14.50 21.98 2.00
CA SER A 211 13.06 21.90 2.26
C SER A 211 12.49 23.19 2.84
N SER A 212 13.27 23.94 3.63
CA SER A 212 12.95 25.34 3.98
C SER A 212 12.89 26.27 2.75
N GLY A 213 13.58 25.92 1.66
CA GLY A 213 13.50 26.56 0.34
C GLY A 213 12.39 26.02 -0.56
N LEU A 214 12.11 24.71 -0.54
CA LEU A 214 11.04 24.05 -1.31
C LEU A 214 9.64 24.39 -0.79
N ILE A 215 9.49 24.70 0.50
CA ILE A 215 8.26 25.30 1.06
C ILE A 215 8.05 26.74 0.53
N LYS A 216 9.12 27.44 0.09
CA LYS A 216 9.04 28.76 -0.55
C LYS A 216 8.88 28.71 -2.07
N VAL A 217 9.33 27.65 -2.73
CA VAL A 217 9.33 27.54 -4.19
C VAL A 217 8.68 26.22 -4.57
N GLY A 218 7.36 26.28 -4.84
CA GLY A 218 6.63 25.15 -5.37
C GLY A 218 7.32 24.58 -6.62
N ILE A 219 7.69 23.30 -6.51
CA ILE A 219 7.86 22.28 -7.56
C ILE A 219 8.46 22.76 -8.88
N HIS A 220 9.67 22.28 -9.21
CA HIS A 220 10.03 21.55 -10.43
C HIS A 220 11.55 21.57 -10.60
N LYS A 221 12.17 20.39 -10.68
CA LYS A 221 13.27 20.05 -11.60
C LYS A 221 13.67 18.59 -11.39
N TYR A 222 13.14 17.72 -12.24
CA TYR A 222 13.88 16.57 -12.72
C TYR A 222 14.18 16.86 -14.19
N VAL A 223 15.46 16.84 -14.55
CA VAL A 223 15.95 16.64 -15.92
C VAL A 223 16.44 15.20 -15.98
#